data_AF-A0A7Y6BXX1-F1
#
_entry.id   AF-A0A7Y6BXX1-F1
#
_cell.length_a   1.000
_cell.length_b   1.000
_cell.length_c   1.000
_cell.angle_alpha   90.00
_cell.angle_beta   90.00
_cell.angle_gamma   90.00
#
_symmetry.space_group_name_H-M   'P 1'
#
loop_
_entity.id
_entity.type
_entity.pdbx_description
1 polymer ?
#
loop_
_entity_poly.entity_id
_entity_poly.type
_entity_poly.pdbx_seq_one_letter_code
_entity_poly.pdbx_strand_id
1 'polypeptide(L)' 'MRAFITRFKRDSSNHEFKVYVIQSSTLKRFLVMEIIVGTLAYHAAFYLCHNAILAGAGSWAGTESLKRLPLVVKRIVSF' A
#
# COMPACT_ATOMS: atom_id res chain seq x y z
N MET A 1 2.63 27.04 8.07
CA MET A 1 2.91 25.59 8.24
C MET A 1 3.57 25.29 9.59
N ARG A 2 2.89 25.52 10.71
CA ARG A 2 3.37 25.15 12.07
C ARG A 2 2.17 25.11 13.03
N ALA A 3 1.37 24.04 13.06
CA ALA A 3 0.30 23.89 14.07
C ALA A 3 -0.31 22.49 14.23
N PHE A 4 0.18 21.43 13.57
CA PHE A 4 -0.64 20.21 13.41
C PHE A 4 -0.17 18.95 14.15
N ILE A 5 0.78 19.05 15.08
CA ILE A 5 1.30 17.88 15.79
C ILE A 5 1.55 18.20 17.26
N THR A 6 0.53 18.66 17.97
CA THR A 6 0.56 18.67 19.43
C THR A 6 -0.41 17.63 19.97
N ARG A 7 0.18 16.57 20.52
CA ARG A 7 -0.32 15.73 21.61
C ARG A 7 -1.66 15.04 21.39
N PHE A 8 -1.61 13.74 21.13
CA PHE A 8 -2.52 12.81 21.79
C PHE A 8 -1.73 11.66 22.39
N LYS A 9 -1.41 11.81 23.68
CA LYS A 9 -1.01 10.75 24.59
C LYS A 9 -2.19 10.52 25.53
N ARG A 10 -2.43 9.24 25.88
CA ARG A 10 -3.23 8.70 27.00
C ARG A 10 -4.67 8.35 26.62
N ASP A 11 -5.28 7.24 27.05
CA ASP A 11 -4.91 5.92 27.56
C ASP A 11 -6.21 5.08 27.53
N SER A 12 -6.08 3.80 27.19
CA SER A 12 -6.98 2.68 27.49
C SER A 12 -8.46 2.93 27.86
N SER A 13 -9.38 2.81 26.89
CA SER A 13 -10.65 2.11 27.09
C SER A 13 -11.15 1.51 25.78
N ASN A 14 -11.29 0.19 25.78
CA ASN A 14 -11.71 -0.64 24.66
C ASN A 14 -13.12 -0.26 24.18
N HIS A 15 -13.29 -0.10 22.84
CA HIS A 15 -14.52 0.19 22.06
C HIS A 15 -14.77 1.65 21.62
N GLU A 16 -13.75 2.37 21.14
CA GLU A 16 -14.00 3.53 20.28
C GLU A 16 -14.18 3.08 18.82
N PHE A 17 -15.38 3.30 18.26
CA PHE A 17 -15.66 3.10 16.84
C PHE A 17 -14.91 4.17 16.02
N LYS A 18 -13.75 3.79 15.49
CA LYS A 18 -12.92 4.68 14.66
C LYS A 18 -13.48 4.75 13.24
N VAL A 19 -14.07 5.90 12.90
CA VAL A 19 -14.50 6.21 11.53
C VAL A 19 -13.37 6.90 10.79
N TYR A 20 -12.83 6.25 9.77
CA TYR A 20 -11.85 6.85 8.87
C TYR A 20 -12.58 7.45 7.67
N VAL A 21 -12.63 8.77 7.59
CA VAL A 21 -13.17 9.48 6.43
C VAL A 21 -12.04 9.66 5.42
N ILE A 22 -12.07 8.85 4.35
CA ILE A 22 -11.11 8.94 3.24
C ILE A 22 -11.73 9.77 2.14
N GLN A 23 -11.00 10.78 1.66
CA GLN A 23 -11.45 11.59 0.54
C GLN A 23 -11.53 10.73 -0.74
N SER A 24 -12.65 10.86 -1.47
CA SER A 24 -12.89 10.06 -2.69
C SER A 24 -11.85 10.30 -3.78
N SER A 25 -11.26 11.50 -3.87
CA SER A 25 -10.16 11.83 -4.78
C SER A 25 -8.91 11.00 -4.49
N THR A 26 -8.56 10.82 -3.21
CA THR A 26 -7.43 10.00 -2.77
C THR A 26 -7.67 8.53 -3.11
N LEU A 27 -8.89 8.02 -2.89
CA LEU A 27 -9.26 6.66 -3.25
C LEU A 27 -9.16 6.42 -4.77
N LYS A 28 -9.66 7.37 -5.58
CA LYS A 28 -9.55 7.29 -7.04
C LYS A 28 -8.09 7.25 -7.50
N ARG A 29 -7.25 8.14 -6.95
CA ARG A 29 -5.82 8.17 -7.30
C ARG A 29 -5.11 6.88 -6.91
N PHE A 30 -5.43 6.32 -5.74
CA PHE A 30 -4.91 5.04 -5.30
C PHE A 30 -5.30 3.91 -6.25
N LEU A 31 -6.59 3.81 -6.60
CA LEU A 31 -7.10 2.76 -7.47
C LEU A 31 -6.52 2.86 -8.90
N VAL A 32 -6.40 4.06 -9.46
CA VAL A 32 -5.77 4.26 -10.78
C VAL A 32 -4.31 3.81 -10.75
N MET A 33 -3.55 4.18 -9.71
CA MET A 33 -2.16 3.74 -9.58
C MET A 33 -2.05 2.22 -9.42
N GLU A 34 -2.95 1.59 -8.65
CA GLU A 34 -2.98 0.15 -8.45
C GLU A 34 -3.25 -0.60 -9.75
N ILE A 35 -4.16 -0.10 -10.59
CA ILE A 35 -4.44 -0.68 -11.91
C ILE A 35 -3.20 -0.56 -12.80
N ILE A 36 -2.60 0.63 -12.90
CA ILE A 36 -1.42 0.84 -13.77
C ILE A 36 -0.26 -0.07 -13.35
N VAL A 37 0.10 -0.05 -12.06
CA VAL A 37 1.21 -0.85 -11.54
C VAL A 37 0.88 -2.35 -11.59
N GLY A 38 -0.36 -2.73 -11.30
CA GLY A 38 -0.82 -4.11 -11.39
C GLY A 38 -0.77 -4.65 -12.81
N THR A 39 -1.19 -3.88 -13.80
CA THR A 39 -1.09 -4.30 -15.22
C THR A 39 0.37 -4.46 -15.66
N LEU A 40 1.25 -3.53 -15.28
CA LEU A 40 2.69 -3.64 -15.55
C LEU A 40 3.30 -4.89 -14.90
N ALA A 41 3.00 -5.13 -13.62
CA ALA A 41 3.48 -6.29 -12.89
C ALA A 41 2.94 -7.61 -13.47
N TYR A 42 1.68 -7.63 -13.90
CA TYR A 42 1.08 -8.78 -14.58
C TYR A 42 1.77 -9.09 -15.90
N HIS A 43 1.99 -8.09 -16.76
CA HIS A 43 2.68 -8.34 -18.03
C HIS A 43 4.12 -8.81 -17.82
N ALA A 44 4.84 -8.25 -16.86
CA ALA A 44 6.19 -8.72 -16.50
C ALA A 44 6.16 -10.17 -16.00
N ALA A 45 5.24 -10.51 -15.09
CA ALA A 45 5.10 -11.86 -14.56
C ALA A 45 4.60 -12.85 -15.63
N PHE A 46 3.73 -12.42 -16.53
CA PHE A 46 3.25 -13.22 -17.66
C PHE A 46 4.37 -13.50 -18.66
N TYR A 47 5.21 -12.51 -18.93
CA TYR A 47 6.40 -12.70 -19.77
C TYR A 47 7.39 -13.71 -19.16
N LEU A 48 7.50 -13.78 -17.84
CA LEU A 48 8.39 -14.74 -17.17
C LEU A 48 7.77 -16.13 -17.08
N CYS A 49 6.53 -16.22 -16.60
CA CYS A 49 5.90 -17.49 -16.25
C CYS A 49 5.09 -18.12 -17.39
N HIS A 50 4.79 -17.37 -18.46
CA HIS A 50 3.97 -17.80 -19.60
C HIS A 50 2.63 -18.44 -19.20
N ASN A 51 2.14 -18.12 -18.00
CA ASN A 51 0.95 -18.72 -17.40
C ASN A 51 0.16 -17.63 -16.68
N ALA A 52 -1.11 -17.51 -17.04
CA ALA A 52 -1.99 -16.47 -16.53
C ALA A 52 -2.22 -16.55 -15.01
N ILE A 53 -2.24 -17.77 -14.43
CA ILE A 53 -2.46 -17.98 -13.00
C ILE A 53 -1.24 -17.52 -12.20
N LEU A 54 -0.05 -17.95 -12.63
CA LEU A 54 1.21 -17.53 -12.01
C LEU A 54 1.47 -16.04 -12.20
N ALA A 55 1.11 -15.49 -13.36
CA ALA A 55 1.19 -14.06 -13.61
C ALA A 55 0.25 -13.26 -12.71
N GLY A 56 -0.97 -13.74 -12.49
CA GLY A 56 -1.92 -13.12 -11.56
C GLY A 56 -1.39 -13.13 -10.12
N ALA A 57 -0.97 -14.30 -9.63
CA ALA A 57 -0.42 -14.44 -8.28
C ALA A 57 0.88 -13.63 -8.10
N GLY A 58 1.78 -13.67 -9.09
CA GLY A 58 3.05 -12.93 -9.09
C GLY A 58 2.84 -11.42 -9.16
N SER A 59 1.89 -10.96 -9.97
CA SER A 59 1.49 -9.54 -10.01
C SER A 59 0.97 -9.07 -8.66
N TRP A 60 0.08 -9.84 -8.03
CA TRP A 60 -0.46 -9.50 -6.72
C TRP A 60 0.62 -9.49 -5.64
N ALA A 61 1.50 -10.49 -5.61
CA ALA A 61 2.64 -10.52 -4.71
C ALA A 61 3.60 -9.34 -4.96
N GLY A 62 3.82 -8.96 -6.21
CA GLY A 62 4.66 -7.83 -6.61
C GLY A 62 4.12 -6.49 -6.11
N THR A 63 2.83 -6.20 -6.33
CA THR A 63 2.22 -4.94 -5.89
C THR A 63 2.15 -4.84 -4.36
N GLU A 64 1.82 -5.93 -3.67
CA GLU A 64 1.81 -6.00 -2.21
C GLU A 64 3.21 -5.83 -1.62
N SER A 65 4.23 -6.40 -2.26
CA SER A 65 5.64 -6.23 -1.86
C SER A 65 6.11 -4.79 -2.07
N LEU A 66 5.74 -4.15 -3.18
CA LEU A 66 6.11 -2.76 -3.48
C LEU A 66 5.57 -1.78 -2.42
N LYS A 67 4.35 -2.01 -1.92
CA LYS A 67 3.77 -1.22 -0.83
C LYS A 67 4.54 -1.36 0.49
N ARG A 68 5.17 -2.51 0.72
CA ARG A 68 5.93 -2.81 1.95
C ARG A 68 7.39 -2.36 1.89
N LEU A 69 7.94 -2.12 0.70
CA LEU A 69 9.31 -1.61 0.51
C LEU A 69 9.67 -0.38 1.36
N PRO A 70 8.88 0.71 1.42
CA PRO A 70 9.25 1.88 2.22
C PRO A 70 9.41 1.58 3.72
N LEU A 71 8.66 0.60 4.25
CA LEU A 71 8.79 0.14 5.63
C LEU A 71 10.07 -0.67 5.84
N VAL A 72 10.42 -1.51 4.86
CA VAL A 72 11.64 -2.34 4.89
C VAL A 72 12.89 -1.47 4.72
N VAL A 73 12.89 -0.55 3.75
CA VAL A 73 14.00 0.40 3.53
C VAL A 73 14.24 1.26 4.76
N LYS A 74 13.17 1.78 5.40
CA LYS A 74 13.31 2.56 6.63
C LYS A 74 13.89 1.75 7.79
N ARG A 75 13.61 0.45 7.86
CA ARG A 75 14.19 -0.47 8.85
C ARG A 75 15.67 -0.77 8.58
N ILE A 76 16.07 -0.86 7.31
CA ILE A 76 17.46 -1.11 6.91
C ILE A 76 18.33 0.14 7.12
N VAL A 77 17.81 1.33 6.80
CA VAL A 77 18.54 2.61 6.93
C VAL A 77 18.63 3.10 8.38
N SER A 78 17.78 2.63 9.29
CA SER A 78 17.85 2.98 10.72
C SER A 78 18.70 2.02 11.57
N PHE A 79 19.43 1.11 10.93
CA PHE A 79 20.43 0.24 11.55
C PHE A 79 21.83 0.80 11.28
#